data_AF-A0A926DD05-F1
#
_entry.id   AF-A0A926DD05-F1
#
_cell.length_a   1.000
_cell.length_b   1.000
_cell.length_c   1.000
_cell.angle_alpha   90.00
_cell.angle_beta   90.00
_cell.angle_gamma   90.00
#
_symmetry.space_group_name_H-M   'P 1'
#
loop_
_entity.id
_entity.type
_entity.pdbx_description
1 polymer ?
#
loop_
_entity_poly.entity_id
_entity_poly.type
_entity_poly.pdbx_seq_one_letter_code
_entity_poly.pdbx_strand_id
1 'polypeptide(L)'
;MSRGDTKAEALSEEVFRRKAAGETNREIGAHFGLHKAQVKGLVNRQNRKQRLIANGYVPQPKGRPRKGSISEEQKRNNELIELRMQVELKYRVIERFCGKYPIGSMYRMFEVSRSGCYAWRKRQGKPAKDQWLVDLIIDCQQRSKQTCGCRRVRRWLERQHGRKVSVKAILRIMRKLDLLSQARRRKPYRHYQQAVHKYPNLLQRAFAQPFPNRFWATDITYIPTAKGMVYLCAVLDLCGKMVLA
;
A
#
# COMPACT_ATOMS: atom_id res chain seq x y z
N MET A 1 14.13 -13.14 -4.73
CA MET A 1 15.54 -12.68 -4.66
C MET A 1 15.58 -11.20 -4.28
N SER A 2 16.07 -10.90 -3.08
CA SER A 2 16.17 -9.55 -2.50
C SER A 2 17.33 -8.80 -3.16
N ARG A 3 17.07 -7.62 -3.73
CA ARG A 3 18.11 -6.70 -4.19
C ARG A 3 17.79 -5.29 -3.66
N GLY A 4 18.61 -4.83 -2.70
CA GLY A 4 19.34 -3.58 -2.92
C GLY A 4 19.03 -2.33 -2.11
N ASP A 5 18.24 -2.36 -1.03
CA ASP A 5 18.23 -1.24 -0.05
C ASP A 5 19.47 -1.25 0.87
N THR A 6 20.36 -2.22 0.66
CA THR A 6 21.41 -2.63 1.59
C THR A 6 22.51 -1.60 1.79
N LYS A 7 22.86 -0.73 0.81
CA LYS A 7 24.08 0.08 0.93
C LYS A 7 23.94 1.30 1.86
N ALA A 8 22.80 2.00 1.84
CA ALA A 8 22.59 3.19 2.68
C ALA A 8 22.16 2.83 4.11
N GLU A 9 21.38 1.76 4.26
CA GLU A 9 21.00 1.24 5.59
C GLU A 9 22.18 0.55 6.27
N ALA A 10 22.99 -0.25 5.54
CA ALA A 10 24.20 -0.84 6.12
C ALA A 10 25.24 0.23 6.51
N LEU A 11 25.38 1.30 5.71
CA LEU A 11 26.25 2.43 6.08
C LEU A 11 25.78 3.11 7.38
N SER A 12 24.46 3.25 7.57
CA SER A 12 23.90 3.83 8.79
C SER A 12 24.07 2.93 10.01
N GLU A 13 23.98 1.61 9.85
CA GLU A 13 24.21 0.64 10.93
C GLU A 13 25.68 0.57 11.33
N GLU A 14 26.59 0.59 10.36
CA GLU A 14 28.04 0.54 10.61
C GLU A 14 28.54 1.82 11.30
N VAL A 15 28.09 2.99 10.83
CA VAL A 15 28.35 4.28 11.48
C VAL A 15 27.87 4.27 12.94
N PHE A 16 26.73 3.63 13.22
CA PHE A 16 26.18 3.54 14.57
C PHE A 16 26.97 2.57 15.46
N ARG A 17 27.39 1.41 14.93
CA ARG A 17 28.23 0.43 15.64
C ARG A 17 29.55 1.06 16.08
N ARG A 18 30.25 1.74 15.17
CA ARG A 18 31.51 2.45 15.49
C ARG A 18 31.31 3.58 16.49
N LYS A 19 30.17 4.26 16.41
CA LYS A 19 29.82 5.28 17.40
C LYS A 19 29.61 4.71 18.80
N ALA A 20 29.01 3.53 18.91
CA ALA A 20 28.87 2.80 20.16
C ALA A 20 30.21 2.26 20.69
N ALA A 21 31.16 1.96 19.81
CA ALA A 21 32.53 1.56 20.16
C ALA A 21 33.42 2.72 20.64
N GLY A 22 32.90 3.96 20.67
CA GLY A 22 33.60 5.14 21.20
C GLY A 22 34.26 6.04 20.15
N GLU A 23 34.20 5.69 18.86
CA GLU A 23 34.83 6.50 17.80
C GLU A 23 34.21 7.91 17.68
N THR A 24 35.06 8.89 17.40
CA THR A 24 34.60 10.27 17.17
C THR A 24 33.96 10.41 15.79
N ASN A 25 33.06 11.39 15.63
CA ASN A 25 32.40 11.63 14.34
C ASN A 25 33.40 12.04 13.23
N ARG A 26 34.63 12.44 13.60
CA ARG A 26 35.70 12.75 12.65
C ARG A 26 36.40 11.47 12.17
N GLU A 27 36.72 10.55 13.07
CA GLU A 27 37.30 9.22 12.74
C GLU A 27 36.38 8.41 11.83
N ILE A 28 35.10 8.32 12.21
CA ILE A 28 34.08 7.64 11.39
C ILE A 28 33.94 8.34 10.03
N GLY A 29 34.02 9.67 10.01
CA GLY A 29 33.99 10.45 8.78
C GLY A 29 35.16 10.12 7.86
N ALA A 30 36.39 10.07 8.39
CA ALA A 30 37.59 9.74 7.64
C ALA A 30 37.53 8.31 7.05
N HIS A 31 37.01 7.34 7.81
CA HIS A 31 36.90 5.96 7.37
C HIS A 31 35.92 5.75 6.19
N PHE A 32 34.81 6.52 6.16
CA PHE A 32 33.77 6.38 5.13
C PHE A 32 33.79 7.48 4.06
N GLY A 33 34.77 8.37 4.07
CA GLY A 33 34.82 9.54 3.17
C GLY A 33 33.67 10.52 3.40
N LEU A 34 33.19 10.65 4.64
CA LEU A 34 32.06 11.50 5.03
C LEU A 34 32.53 12.69 5.87
N HIS A 35 31.91 13.85 5.68
CA HIS A 35 32.12 14.99 6.54
C HIS A 35 31.50 14.75 7.94
N LYS A 36 32.12 15.28 9.00
CA LYS A 36 31.65 15.17 10.40
C LYS A 36 30.16 15.50 10.57
N ALA A 37 29.66 16.50 9.81
CA ALA A 37 28.26 16.91 9.84
C ALA A 37 27.32 15.83 9.26
N GLN A 38 27.74 15.11 8.23
CA GLN A 38 26.98 14.01 7.63
C GLN A 38 26.88 12.83 8.61
N VAL A 39 27.99 12.47 9.27
CA VAL A 39 28.01 11.45 10.33
C VAL A 39 27.09 11.84 11.49
N LYS A 40 27.16 13.09 11.97
CA LYS A 40 26.25 13.61 13.01
C LYS A 40 24.78 13.49 12.58
N GLY A 41 24.47 13.78 11.33
CA GLY A 41 23.12 13.64 10.76
C GLY A 41 22.60 12.20 10.76
N LEU A 42 23.45 11.24 10.42
CA LEU A 42 23.11 9.80 10.44
C LEU A 42 22.80 9.32 11.86
N VAL A 43 23.67 9.64 12.83
CA VAL A 43 23.49 9.29 14.24
C VAL A 43 22.21 9.89 14.81
N ASN A 44 21.93 11.17 14.55
CA ASN A 44 20.71 11.83 15.02
C ASN A 44 19.44 11.19 14.45
N ARG A 45 19.45 10.78 13.18
CA ARG A 45 18.32 10.06 12.55
C ARG A 45 18.08 8.71 13.21
N GLN A 46 19.15 7.97 13.50
CA GLN A 46 19.05 6.66 14.14
C GLN A 46 18.54 6.76 15.58
N ASN A 47 19.07 7.69 16.38
CA ASN A 47 18.58 7.96 17.75
C ASN A 47 17.11 8.36 17.75
N ARG A 48 16.68 9.22 16.81
CA ARG A 48 15.27 9.57 16.64
C ARG A 48 14.41 8.36 16.30
N LYS A 49 14.88 7.47 15.42
CA LYS A 49 14.19 6.23 15.04
C LYS A 49 14.02 5.30 16.25
N GLN A 50 15.08 5.08 17.02
CA GLN A 50 15.03 4.27 18.26
C GLN A 50 14.06 4.84 19.29
N ARG A 51 14.10 6.16 19.53
CA ARG A 51 13.14 6.83 20.43
C ARG A 51 11.69 6.66 20.00
N LEU A 52 11.43 6.76 18.69
CA LEU A 52 10.08 6.54 18.15
C LEU A 52 9.64 5.09 18.38
N ILE A 53 10.50 4.11 18.11
CA ILE A 53 10.20 2.68 18.32
C ILE A 53 9.92 2.39 19.80
N ALA A 54 10.74 2.95 20.71
CA ALA A 54 10.51 2.84 22.16
C ALA A 54 9.16 3.43 22.59
N ASN A 55 8.70 4.50 21.91
CA ASN A 55 7.38 5.11 22.11
C ASN A 55 6.25 4.39 21.33
N GLY A 56 6.48 3.17 20.83
CA GLY A 56 5.47 2.35 20.16
C GLY A 56 5.28 2.63 18.66
N TYR A 57 6.15 3.40 18.01
CA TYR A 57 6.10 3.60 16.57
C TYR A 57 6.54 2.35 15.81
N VAL A 58 5.67 1.83 14.93
CA VAL A 58 6.01 0.75 13.99
C VAL A 58 6.52 1.36 12.68
N PRO A 59 7.80 1.16 12.31
CA PRO A 59 8.35 1.68 11.06
C PRO A 59 7.58 1.17 9.84
N GLN A 60 7.10 2.09 9.02
CA GLN A 60 6.44 1.73 7.77
C GLN A 60 7.47 1.61 6.64
N PRO A 61 7.38 0.58 5.78
CA PRO A 61 8.26 0.47 4.63
C PRO A 61 8.11 1.68 3.72
N LYS A 62 9.23 2.25 3.27
CA LYS A 62 9.22 3.38 2.32
C LYS A 62 8.81 2.87 0.94
N GLY A 63 7.84 3.53 0.31
CA GLY A 63 7.39 3.23 -1.05
C GLY A 63 5.97 2.66 -1.12
N ARG A 64 5.50 2.41 -2.34
CA ARG A 64 4.20 1.74 -2.57
C ARG A 64 4.30 0.30 -2.04
N PRO A 65 3.37 -0.17 -1.19
CA PRO A 65 3.35 -1.56 -0.77
C PRO A 65 3.40 -2.46 -2.00
N ARG A 66 4.29 -3.45 -1.99
CA ARG A 66 4.27 -4.50 -3.01
C ARG A 66 2.87 -5.13 -2.98
N LYS A 67 2.39 -5.60 -4.12
CA LYS A 67 1.09 -6.31 -4.25
C LYS A 67 1.04 -7.65 -3.48
N GLY A 68 1.97 -7.90 -2.57
CA GLY A 68 2.09 -9.10 -1.77
C GLY A 68 2.81 -8.83 -0.45
N SER A 69 2.06 -8.39 0.56
CA SER A 69 2.23 -8.74 1.97
C SER A 69 0.96 -8.31 2.68
N ILE A 70 0.04 -9.25 2.85
CA ILE A 70 -1.25 -9.04 3.54
C ILE A 70 -0.93 -8.57 4.97
N SER A 71 -1.52 -7.45 5.40
CA SER A 71 -1.39 -6.94 6.77
C SER A 71 -1.81 -8.00 7.80
N GLU A 72 -1.24 -8.01 9.00
CA GLU A 72 -1.63 -8.95 10.07
C GLU A 72 -3.13 -8.88 10.44
N GLU A 73 -3.72 -7.69 10.35
CA GLU A 73 -5.17 -7.50 10.51
C GLU A 73 -5.96 -8.19 9.39
N GLN A 74 -5.36 -8.22 8.21
CA GLN A 74 -5.94 -8.76 6.99
C GLN A 74 -5.73 -10.28 6.92
N LYS A 75 -4.65 -10.81 7.47
CA LYS A 75 -4.47 -12.24 7.76
C LYS A 75 -5.50 -12.73 8.77
N ARG A 76 -5.65 -12.05 9.92
CA ARG A 76 -6.68 -12.38 10.93
C ARG A 76 -8.09 -12.32 10.37
N ASN A 77 -8.41 -11.32 9.56
CA ASN A 77 -9.71 -11.24 8.89
C ASN A 77 -9.90 -12.38 7.88
N ASN A 78 -8.87 -12.76 7.12
CA ASN A 78 -8.93 -13.89 6.19
C ASN A 78 -9.12 -15.22 6.93
N GLU A 79 -8.40 -15.43 8.04
CA GLU A 79 -8.53 -16.61 8.90
C GLU A 79 -9.92 -16.69 9.55
N LEU A 80 -10.46 -15.58 10.03
CA LEU A 80 -11.84 -15.50 10.51
C LEU A 80 -12.87 -15.80 9.41
N ILE A 81 -12.61 -15.37 8.18
CA ILE A 81 -13.46 -15.69 7.01
C ILE A 81 -13.37 -17.19 6.69
N GLU A 82 -12.18 -17.77 6.71
CA GLU A 82 -11.92 -19.19 6.47
C GLU A 82 -12.56 -20.09 7.52
N LEU A 83 -12.36 -19.78 8.80
CA LEU A 83 -13.00 -20.48 9.92
C LEU A 83 -14.53 -20.35 9.87
N ARG A 84 -15.06 -19.18 9.51
CA ARG A 84 -16.51 -19.01 9.30
C ARG A 84 -17.01 -19.84 8.12
N MET A 85 -16.27 -19.91 7.02
CA MET A 85 -16.59 -20.78 5.88
C MET A 85 -16.60 -22.25 6.30
N GLN A 86 -15.64 -22.70 7.11
CA GLN A 86 -15.61 -24.08 7.63
C GLN A 86 -16.82 -24.40 8.50
N VAL A 87 -17.21 -23.49 9.41
CA VAL A 87 -18.40 -23.66 10.25
C VAL A 87 -19.69 -23.64 9.42
N GLU A 88 -19.75 -22.78 8.40
CA GLU A 88 -20.90 -22.72 7.49
C GLU A 88 -21.06 -24.01 6.67
N LEU A 89 -19.94 -24.57 6.20
CA LEU A 89 -19.93 -25.86 5.51
C LEU A 89 -20.39 -26.99 6.43
N LYS A 90 -19.94 -27.02 7.69
CA LYS A 90 -20.44 -27.96 8.71
C LYS A 90 -21.96 -27.86 8.85
N TYR A 91 -22.52 -26.64 8.92
CA TYR A 91 -23.98 -26.47 8.98
C TYR A 91 -24.71 -26.96 7.72
N ARG A 92 -24.17 -26.71 6.52
CA ARG A 92 -24.76 -27.23 5.26
C ARG A 92 -24.74 -28.76 5.21
N VAL A 93 -23.67 -29.39 5.66
CA VAL A 93 -23.59 -30.85 5.76
C VAL A 93 -24.64 -31.37 6.75
N ILE A 94 -24.79 -30.71 7.90
CA ILE A 94 -25.82 -31.07 8.89
C ILE A 94 -27.22 -30.97 8.29
N GLU A 95 -27.52 -29.89 7.58
CA GLU A 95 -28.82 -29.71 6.93
C GLU A 95 -29.08 -30.76 5.84
N ARG A 96 -28.09 -31.05 4.99
CA ARG A 96 -28.22 -32.02 3.89
C ARG A 96 -28.54 -33.45 4.37
N PHE A 97 -28.02 -33.83 5.52
CA PHE A 97 -28.21 -35.17 6.09
C PHE A 97 -29.21 -35.21 7.26
N CYS A 98 -29.86 -34.07 7.55
CA CYS A 98 -30.94 -33.96 8.52
C CYS A 98 -32.14 -34.80 8.02
N GLY A 99 -32.31 -36.00 8.59
CA GLY A 99 -33.29 -36.98 8.15
C GLY A 99 -32.70 -38.36 7.85
N LYS A 100 -31.39 -38.44 7.56
CA LYS A 100 -30.65 -39.70 7.42
C LYS A 100 -29.95 -40.12 8.73
N TYR A 101 -29.50 -39.14 9.51
CA TYR A 101 -28.83 -39.39 10.78
C TYR A 101 -29.45 -38.55 11.92
N PRO A 102 -29.37 -39.04 13.18
CA PRO A 102 -29.78 -38.26 14.34
C PRO A 102 -28.99 -36.96 14.45
N ILE A 103 -29.71 -35.83 14.43
CA ILE A 103 -29.11 -34.49 14.38
C ILE A 103 -28.22 -34.23 15.62
N GLY A 104 -28.59 -34.77 16.78
CA GLY A 104 -27.79 -34.67 18.01
C GLY A 104 -26.40 -35.31 17.92
N SER A 105 -26.27 -36.40 17.16
CA SER A 105 -24.98 -37.06 16.91
C SER A 105 -24.13 -36.23 15.94
N MET A 106 -24.76 -35.63 14.93
CA MET A 106 -24.07 -34.76 13.99
C MET A 106 -23.54 -33.48 14.65
N TYR A 107 -24.30 -32.87 15.56
CA TYR A 107 -23.81 -31.70 16.32
C TYR A 107 -22.56 -32.02 17.14
N ARG A 108 -22.51 -33.21 17.77
CA ARG A 108 -21.33 -33.68 18.50
C ARG A 108 -20.16 -33.99 17.56
N MET A 109 -20.41 -34.73 16.48
CA MET A 109 -19.39 -35.11 15.49
C MET A 109 -18.69 -33.91 14.84
N PHE A 110 -19.47 -32.87 14.51
CA PHE A 110 -18.92 -31.66 13.87
C PHE A 110 -18.47 -30.59 14.88
N GLU A 111 -18.64 -30.84 16.18
CA GLU A 111 -18.33 -29.91 17.27
C GLU A 111 -18.99 -28.54 17.09
N VAL A 112 -20.28 -28.52 16.72
CA VAL A 112 -21.03 -27.28 16.51
C VAL A 112 -22.22 -27.16 17.44
N SER A 113 -22.51 -25.95 17.88
CA SER A 113 -23.69 -25.70 18.71
C SER A 113 -24.99 -25.76 17.91
N ARG A 114 -26.02 -26.34 18.54
CA ARG A 114 -27.37 -26.40 17.99
C ARG A 114 -27.95 -25.00 17.75
N SER A 115 -27.73 -24.07 18.69
CA SER A 115 -28.15 -22.67 18.57
C SER A 115 -27.49 -21.95 17.39
N GLY A 116 -26.21 -22.21 17.13
CA GLY A 116 -25.49 -21.67 15.97
C GLY A 116 -26.07 -22.15 14.64
N CYS A 117 -26.42 -23.43 14.54
CA CYS A 117 -27.06 -24.02 13.36
C CYS A 117 -28.44 -23.40 13.08
N TYR A 118 -29.28 -23.23 14.10
CA TYR A 118 -30.57 -22.56 13.94
C TYR A 118 -30.43 -21.07 13.58
N ALA A 119 -29.48 -20.36 14.20
CA ALA A 119 -29.20 -18.96 13.88
C ALA A 119 -28.64 -18.79 12.47
N TRP A 120 -27.84 -19.74 11.99
CA TRP A 120 -27.41 -19.83 10.59
C TRP A 120 -28.59 -20.06 9.66
N ARG A 121 -29.44 -21.05 9.93
CA ARG A 121 -30.64 -21.34 9.13
C ARG A 121 -31.60 -20.15 9.04
N LYS A 122 -31.78 -19.41 10.14
CA LYS A 122 -32.60 -18.18 10.19
C LYS A 122 -32.02 -17.04 9.35
N ARG A 123 -30.71 -17.04 9.09
CA ARG A 123 -30.03 -16.08 8.21
C ARG A 123 -30.09 -16.49 6.74
N GLN A 124 -30.17 -17.80 6.45
CA GLN A 124 -30.37 -18.29 5.09
C GLN A 124 -31.69 -17.75 4.52
N GLY A 125 -31.63 -17.17 3.33
CA GLY A 125 -32.78 -16.57 2.65
C GLY A 125 -33.07 -15.09 3.00
N LYS A 126 -32.38 -14.48 3.97
CA LYS A 126 -32.48 -13.03 4.19
C LYS A 126 -31.37 -12.30 3.43
N PRO A 127 -31.69 -11.28 2.60
CA PRO A 127 -30.65 -10.46 2.01
C PRO A 127 -29.84 -9.81 3.15
N ALA A 128 -28.53 -9.63 2.91
CA ALA A 128 -27.71 -8.91 3.87
C ALA A 128 -28.36 -7.56 4.18
N LYS A 129 -28.33 -7.10 5.44
CA LYS A 129 -28.93 -5.81 5.84
C LYS A 129 -28.45 -4.64 4.97
N ASP A 130 -27.22 -4.75 4.47
CA ASP A 130 -26.55 -3.76 3.63
C ASP A 130 -26.74 -4.01 2.11
N GLN A 131 -27.53 -5.00 1.68
CA GLN A 131 -27.63 -5.39 0.27
C GLN A 131 -28.09 -4.23 -0.61
N TRP A 132 -29.12 -3.48 -0.17
CA TRP A 132 -29.58 -2.28 -0.88
C TRP A 132 -28.44 -1.26 -1.10
N LEU A 133 -27.50 -1.16 -0.17
CA LEU A 133 -26.39 -0.21 -0.24
C LEU A 133 -25.29 -0.76 -1.15
N VAL A 134 -25.08 -2.08 -1.14
CA VAL A 134 -24.20 -2.77 -2.11
C VAL A 134 -24.67 -2.48 -3.53
N ASP A 135 -25.96 -2.68 -3.81
CA ASP A 135 -26.53 -2.53 -5.14
C ASP A 135 -26.37 -1.09 -5.66
N LEU A 136 -26.68 -0.10 -4.81
CA LEU A 136 -26.51 1.32 -5.16
C LEU A 136 -25.05 1.73 -5.37
N ILE A 137 -24.12 1.17 -4.58
CA ILE A 137 -22.68 1.43 -4.76
C ILE A 137 -22.21 0.85 -6.10
N ILE A 138 -22.66 -0.36 -6.46
CA ILE A 138 -22.33 -0.99 -7.74
C ILE A 138 -22.85 -0.14 -8.91
N ASP A 139 -24.11 0.28 -8.88
CA ASP A 139 -24.70 1.14 -9.91
C ASP A 139 -23.91 2.45 -10.07
N CYS A 140 -23.59 3.12 -8.95
CA CYS A 140 -22.78 4.33 -8.96
C CYS A 140 -21.40 4.11 -9.62
N GLN A 141 -20.74 2.98 -9.34
CA GLN A 141 -19.43 2.66 -9.91
C GLN A 141 -19.51 2.31 -11.40
N GLN A 142 -20.55 1.58 -11.83
CA GLN A 142 -20.77 1.26 -13.24
C GLN A 142 -20.96 2.53 -14.07
N ARG A 143 -21.83 3.45 -13.61
CA ARG A 143 -22.05 4.75 -14.28
C ARG A 143 -20.80 5.62 -14.34
N SER A 144 -19.96 5.56 -13.30
CA SER A 144 -18.77 6.40 -13.17
C SER A 144 -17.47 5.75 -13.65
N LYS A 145 -17.53 4.55 -14.26
CA LYS A 145 -16.36 3.78 -14.70
C LYS A 145 -15.32 3.61 -13.58
N GLN A 146 -15.79 3.27 -12.38
CA GLN A 146 -14.98 3.09 -11.17
C GLN A 146 -14.19 4.32 -10.71
N THR A 147 -14.53 5.52 -11.19
CA THR A 147 -13.81 6.73 -10.80
C THR A 147 -14.29 7.28 -9.46
N CYS A 148 -15.48 6.90 -8.97
CA CYS A 148 -16.08 7.52 -7.78
C CYS A 148 -15.47 7.00 -6.47
N GLY A 149 -14.88 7.90 -5.69
CA GLY A 149 -14.46 7.60 -4.30
C GLY A 149 -15.62 7.62 -3.32
N CYS A 150 -15.41 7.11 -2.10
CA CYS A 150 -16.46 7.02 -1.06
C CYS A 150 -17.20 8.33 -0.78
N ARG A 151 -16.51 9.49 -0.83
CA ARG A 151 -17.12 10.82 -0.67
C ARG A 151 -18.01 11.21 -1.85
N ARG A 152 -17.67 10.78 -3.08
CA ARG A 152 -18.50 11.01 -4.27
C ARG A 152 -19.70 10.09 -4.29
N VAL A 153 -19.51 8.83 -3.93
CA VAL A 153 -20.60 7.86 -3.74
C VAL A 153 -21.61 8.36 -2.72
N ARG A 154 -21.16 8.90 -1.56
CA ARG A 154 -22.06 9.52 -0.57
C ARG A 154 -22.92 10.63 -1.18
N ARG A 155 -22.29 11.57 -1.88
CA ARG A 155 -23.01 12.69 -2.52
C ARG A 155 -23.97 12.21 -3.61
N TRP A 156 -23.61 11.16 -4.34
CA TRP A 156 -24.47 10.55 -5.34
C TRP A 156 -25.69 9.89 -4.70
N LEU A 157 -25.51 9.12 -3.62
CA LEU A 157 -26.60 8.50 -2.85
C LEU A 157 -27.57 9.55 -2.29
N GLU A 158 -27.04 10.64 -1.76
CA GLU A 158 -27.84 11.72 -1.19
C GLU A 158 -28.64 12.45 -2.27
N ARG A 159 -28.05 12.72 -3.44
CA ARG A 159 -28.71 13.46 -4.53
C ARG A 159 -29.69 12.62 -5.35
N GLN A 160 -29.37 11.36 -5.59
CA GLN A 160 -30.17 10.50 -6.50
C GLN A 160 -31.21 9.67 -5.76
N HIS A 161 -30.96 9.34 -4.49
CA HIS A 161 -31.82 8.46 -3.71
C HIS A 161 -32.29 9.07 -2.39
N GLY A 162 -31.87 10.29 -2.05
CA GLY A 162 -32.23 10.95 -0.78
C GLY A 162 -31.67 10.27 0.47
N ARG A 163 -30.72 9.32 0.32
CA ARG A 163 -30.23 8.49 1.44
C ARG A 163 -28.94 9.04 2.02
N LYS A 164 -28.98 9.41 3.30
CA LYS A 164 -27.79 9.82 4.06
C LYS A 164 -27.13 8.60 4.70
N VAL A 165 -25.95 8.25 4.20
CA VAL A 165 -25.15 7.11 4.71
C VAL A 165 -23.79 7.61 5.20
N SER A 166 -23.29 7.04 6.29
CA SER A 166 -21.97 7.37 6.81
C SER A 166 -20.87 6.97 5.82
N VAL A 167 -19.85 7.82 5.68
CA VAL A 167 -18.71 7.55 4.80
C VAL A 167 -17.97 6.27 5.19
N LYS A 168 -17.93 5.95 6.51
CA LYS A 168 -17.32 4.72 7.03
C LYS A 168 -18.06 3.47 6.56
N ALA A 169 -19.40 3.48 6.54
CA ALA A 169 -20.20 2.37 6.04
C ALA A 169 -20.00 2.13 4.54
N ILE A 170 -20.01 3.21 3.75
CA ILE A 170 -19.72 3.16 2.31
C ILE A 170 -18.31 2.62 2.07
N LEU A 171 -17.31 3.12 2.80
CA LEU A 171 -15.93 2.67 2.68
C LEU A 171 -15.77 1.18 3.03
N ARG A 172 -16.44 0.71 4.09
CA ARG A 172 -16.45 -0.71 4.49
C ARG A 172 -16.97 -1.59 3.35
N ILE A 173 -18.08 -1.21 2.74
CA ILE A 173 -18.68 -1.97 1.63
C ILE A 173 -17.82 -1.91 0.37
N MET A 174 -17.34 -0.72 -0.01
CA MET A 174 -16.44 -0.55 -1.16
C MET A 174 -15.15 -1.37 -1.01
N ARG A 175 -14.58 -1.47 0.20
CA ARG A 175 -13.43 -2.34 0.47
C ARG A 175 -13.77 -3.82 0.34
N LYS A 176 -14.93 -4.24 0.88
CA LYS A 176 -15.39 -5.63 0.80
C LYS A 176 -15.58 -6.11 -0.65
N LEU A 177 -15.99 -5.20 -1.53
CA LEU A 177 -16.27 -5.48 -2.95
C LEU A 177 -15.10 -5.13 -3.89
N ASP A 178 -13.96 -4.70 -3.36
CA ASP A 178 -12.82 -4.18 -4.13
C ASP A 178 -13.18 -3.05 -5.13
N LEU A 179 -14.18 -2.23 -4.78
CA LEU A 179 -14.71 -1.12 -5.58
C LEU A 179 -14.07 0.22 -5.23
N LEU A 180 -12.80 0.24 -4.82
CA LEU A 180 -12.11 1.49 -4.52
C LEU A 180 -11.87 2.30 -5.80
N SER A 181 -12.02 3.63 -5.69
CA SER A 181 -11.87 4.57 -6.79
C SER A 181 -10.54 4.40 -7.53
N GLN A 182 -10.61 4.02 -8.80
CA GLN A 182 -9.46 3.98 -9.70
C GLN A 182 -9.32 5.33 -10.43
N ALA A 183 -9.00 6.38 -9.68
CA ALA A 183 -8.68 7.67 -10.28
C ALA A 183 -7.28 7.60 -10.91
N ARG A 184 -7.18 7.23 -12.19
CA ARG A 184 -5.94 7.35 -12.95
C ARG A 184 -5.65 8.83 -13.18
N ARG A 185 -4.54 9.33 -12.66
CA ARG A 185 -4.06 10.70 -13.00
C ARG A 185 -3.94 10.77 -14.52
N ARG A 186 -4.61 11.74 -15.15
CA ARG A 186 -4.52 11.97 -16.59
C ARG A 186 -3.04 12.24 -16.90
N LYS A 187 -2.45 11.47 -17.81
CA LYS A 187 -1.07 11.72 -18.25
C LYS A 187 -1.10 12.96 -19.15
N PRO A 188 -0.49 14.10 -18.75
CA PRO A 188 -0.54 15.32 -19.56
C PRO A 188 0.06 15.11 -20.96
N TYR A 189 1.00 14.16 -21.09
CA TYR A 189 1.72 13.89 -22.33
C TYR A 189 1.02 12.94 -23.32
N ARG A 190 -0.25 12.55 -23.10
CA ARG A 190 -0.91 11.57 -23.98
C ARG A 190 -1.11 12.08 -25.41
N HIS A 191 -1.28 13.40 -25.59
CA HIS A 191 -1.42 14.03 -26.91
C HIS A 191 -0.07 14.28 -27.61
N TYR A 192 1.04 14.35 -26.86
CA TYR A 192 2.38 14.54 -27.41
C TYR A 192 2.96 13.26 -28.04
N GLN A 193 2.29 12.11 -27.91
CA GLN A 193 2.79 10.84 -28.45
C GLN A 193 2.77 10.76 -29.99
N GLN A 194 1.99 11.61 -30.65
CA GLN A 194 1.85 11.63 -32.12
C GLN A 194 2.87 12.56 -32.80
N ALA A 195 3.44 13.54 -32.09
CA ALA A 195 4.25 14.61 -32.67
C ALA A 195 5.76 14.50 -32.40
N VAL A 196 6.23 13.42 -31.75
CA VAL A 196 7.64 13.31 -31.30
C VAL A 196 8.31 12.12 -31.97
N HIS A 197 9.39 12.38 -32.72
CA HIS A 197 10.29 11.35 -33.23
C HIS A 197 10.86 10.53 -32.07
N LYS A 198 10.66 9.21 -32.11
CA LYS A 198 11.08 8.31 -31.03
C LYS A 198 12.42 7.69 -31.37
N TYR A 199 13.45 8.09 -30.64
CA TYR A 199 14.74 7.40 -30.70
C TYR A 199 14.66 6.03 -29.99
N PRO A 200 15.41 5.02 -30.45
CA PRO A 200 15.53 3.75 -29.74
C PRO A 200 16.07 3.99 -28.32
N ASN A 201 15.39 3.43 -27.32
CA ASN A 201 15.82 3.55 -25.93
C ASN A 201 16.97 2.58 -25.64
N LEU A 202 18.21 2.98 -25.96
CA LEU A 202 19.42 2.20 -25.75
C LEU A 202 19.66 1.88 -24.26
N LEU A 203 19.22 2.75 -23.35
CA LEU A 203 19.36 2.56 -21.91
C LEU A 203 18.41 1.50 -21.35
N GLN A 204 17.30 1.20 -22.04
CA GLN A 204 16.26 0.25 -21.61
C GLN A 204 15.80 0.44 -20.16
N ARG A 205 15.80 1.67 -19.65
CA ARG A 205 15.49 2.04 -18.25
C ARG A 205 16.45 1.46 -17.20
N ALA A 206 17.65 1.04 -17.59
CA ALA A 206 18.72 0.66 -16.67
C ALA A 206 19.36 1.91 -16.03
N PHE A 207 18.66 2.60 -15.13
CA PHE A 207 19.16 3.86 -14.53
C PHE A 207 20.27 3.65 -13.49
N ALA A 208 20.48 2.42 -13.02
CA ALA A 208 21.57 2.08 -12.11
C ALA A 208 22.78 1.62 -12.93
N GLN A 209 23.71 2.53 -13.18
CA GLN A 209 24.92 2.25 -13.96
C GLN A 209 26.08 1.89 -13.03
N PRO A 210 26.85 0.83 -13.33
CA PRO A 210 27.97 0.38 -12.48
C PRO A 210 29.26 1.20 -12.66
N PHE A 211 29.40 1.92 -13.77
CA PHE A 211 30.62 2.68 -14.11
C PHE A 211 30.26 4.15 -14.40
N PRO A 212 31.10 5.10 -13.94
CA PRO A 212 30.91 6.52 -14.22
C PRO A 212 31.09 6.84 -15.71
N ASN A 213 30.54 7.98 -16.13
CA ASN A 213 30.68 8.53 -17.49
C ASN A 213 30.20 7.62 -18.63
N ARG A 214 29.29 6.69 -18.35
CA ARG A 214 28.71 5.80 -19.39
C ARG A 214 27.38 6.31 -19.93
N PHE A 215 26.54 6.84 -19.05
CA PHE A 215 25.25 7.41 -19.41
C PHE A 215 24.97 8.61 -18.52
N TRP A 216 24.65 9.74 -19.16
CA TRP A 216 24.24 10.95 -18.48
C TRP A 216 22.74 11.16 -18.63
N ALA A 217 22.13 11.73 -17.60
CA ALA A 217 20.74 12.18 -17.64
C ALA A 217 20.70 13.67 -17.37
N THR A 218 19.87 14.37 -18.14
CA THR A 218 19.66 15.81 -17.99
C THR A 218 18.19 16.07 -17.73
N ASP A 219 17.88 17.00 -16.84
CA ASP A 219 16.52 17.47 -16.62
C ASP A 219 16.50 18.99 -16.48
N ILE A 220 15.42 19.60 -16.94
CA ILE A 220 15.19 21.04 -16.81
C ILE A 220 14.09 21.27 -15.78
N THR A 221 14.44 21.93 -14.68
CA THR A 221 13.52 22.32 -13.62
C THR A 221 13.20 23.81 -13.72
N TYR A 222 11.90 24.12 -13.70
CA TYR A 222 11.36 25.47 -13.76
C TYR A 222 11.10 25.94 -12.33
N ILE A 223 11.82 26.96 -11.89
CA ILE A 223 11.80 27.47 -10.52
C ILE A 223 11.13 28.85 -10.52
N PRO A 224 9.89 28.98 -10.05
CA PRO A 224 9.24 30.28 -9.91
C PRO A 224 9.88 31.08 -8.77
N THR A 225 10.24 32.33 -9.04
CA THR A 225 10.75 33.29 -8.05
C THR A 225 9.94 34.57 -8.08
N ALA A 226 10.05 35.40 -7.04
CA ALA A 226 9.35 36.69 -6.96
C ALA A 226 9.73 37.67 -8.09
N LYS A 227 10.89 37.47 -8.72
CA LYS A 227 11.40 38.30 -9.83
C LYS A 227 11.17 37.67 -11.22
N GLY A 228 10.55 36.50 -11.28
CA GLY A 228 10.31 35.77 -12.54
C GLY A 228 10.68 34.29 -12.48
N MET A 229 10.58 33.61 -13.61
CA MET A 229 10.91 32.18 -13.74
C MET A 229 12.41 31.99 -13.97
N VAL A 230 13.03 31.12 -13.19
CA VAL A 230 14.41 30.66 -13.39
C VAL A 230 14.39 29.24 -13.94
N TYR A 231 15.29 28.94 -14.87
CA TYR A 231 15.40 27.63 -15.52
C TYR A 231 16.70 26.97 -15.09
N LEU A 232 16.61 25.89 -14.32
CA LEU A 232 17.75 25.09 -13.89
C LEU A 232 17.88 23.89 -14.82
N CYS A 233 19.01 23.76 -15.50
CA CYS A 233 19.40 22.52 -16.18
C CYS A 233 20.48 21.85 -15.33
N ALA A 234 20.29 20.57 -15.01
CA ALA A 234 21.29 19.78 -14.31
C ALA A 234 21.69 18.57 -15.14
N VAL A 235 22.99 18.28 -15.18
CA VAL A 235 23.58 17.10 -15.81
C VAL A 235 24.00 16.13 -14.71
N LEU A 236 23.45 14.91 -14.74
CA LEU A 236 23.69 13.86 -13.77
C LEU A 236 24.40 12.67 -14.41
N ASP A 237 25.45 12.19 -13.74
CA ASP A 237 25.96 10.85 -14.01
C ASP A 237 25.01 9.80 -13.40
N LEU A 238 24.52 8.87 -14.21
CA LEU A 238 23.68 7.76 -13.73
C LEU A 238 24.45 6.80 -12.82
N CYS A 239 25.78 6.80 -12.86
CA CYS A 239 26.60 6.17 -11.85
C CYS A 239 26.63 7.03 -10.59
N GLY A 240 26.06 6.52 -9.49
CA GLY A 240 26.10 7.22 -8.19
C GLY A 240 25.23 8.48 -8.09
N LYS A 241 24.64 8.98 -9.19
CA LYS A 241 23.76 10.18 -9.22
C LYS A 241 24.48 11.46 -8.78
N MET A 242 25.74 11.60 -9.17
CA MET A 242 26.50 12.83 -8.97
C MET A 242 26.06 13.87 -10.00
N VAL A 243 25.86 15.11 -9.55
CA VAL A 243 25.61 16.26 -10.43
C VAL A 243 26.96 16.75 -10.96
N LEU A 244 27.08 16.82 -12.28
CA LEU A 244 28.28 17.24 -12.99
C LEU A 244 28.24 18.73 -13.35
N ALA A 245 27.06 19.23 -13.72
CA ALA A 245 26.79 20.62 -14.08
C ALA A 245 25.36 21.00 -13.70
#